data_AF-A0A950Q5J2-F1
#
_entry.id   AF-A0A950Q5J2-F1
#
_cell.length_a   1.000
_cell.length_b   1.000
_cell.length_c   1.000
_cell.angle_alpha   90.00
_cell.angle_beta   90.00
_cell.angle_gamma   90.00
#
_symmetry.space_group_name_H-M   'P 1'
#
loop_
_entity.id
_entity.type
_entity.pdbx_description
1 polymer ?
#
loop_
_entity_poly.entity_id
_entity_poly.type
_entity_poly.pdbx_seq_one_letter_code
_entity_poly.pdbx_strand_id
1 'polypeptide(L)'
;FEQMEMEFFVPPDEGPKWFEYWCQERLRWYIDLGIPEDLLRMRQHDAEELSHYSSGTADVEFLFPFGWGELEGVANRGDYDLTQHAKFSGERLEYFDQASGERYVPHVIEPAAGVGRSMMAFLLAAYDEDVVNDETRTVLRLHPRLAPYKVAVLPLSKKDTLTPTAREVLSILQPHFSTDYDETQAIGRRYRRQDEIGTPYCVTIDFETLEDRAVTVRDRDSLEQDRISIDKVVDYLKERLP
;
A
#
# COMPACT_ATOMS: atom_id res chain seq x y z
N PHE A 1 -6.67 -10.63 14.59
CA PHE A 1 -5.94 -10.00 13.48
C PHE A 1 -6.74 -10.23 12.21
N GLU A 2 -6.40 -9.55 11.12
CA GLU A 2 -7.05 -9.69 9.80
C GLU A 2 -6.04 -10.29 8.82
N GLN A 3 -6.54 -11.09 7.87
CA GLN A 3 -5.74 -11.78 6.86
C GLN A 3 -6.22 -11.41 5.46
N MET A 4 -5.29 -11.42 4.51
CA MET A 4 -5.57 -11.37 3.07
C MET A 4 -5.06 -12.68 2.49
N GLU A 5 -5.98 -13.56 2.15
CA GLU A 5 -5.68 -14.89 1.63
C GLU A 5 -6.27 -15.05 0.24
N MET A 6 -5.60 -15.84 -0.59
CA MET A 6 -6.08 -16.19 -1.92
C MET A 6 -5.77 -17.64 -2.21
N GLU A 7 -6.81 -18.39 -2.60
CA GLU A 7 -6.67 -19.78 -3.04
C GLU A 7 -6.51 -19.83 -4.56
N PHE A 8 -5.30 -20.15 -5.03
CA PHE A 8 -4.98 -20.20 -6.45
C PHE A 8 -4.94 -21.65 -6.94
N PHE A 9 -6.04 -22.10 -7.54
CA PHE A 9 -6.21 -23.46 -8.06
C PHE A 9 -5.47 -23.66 -9.38
N VAL A 10 -4.63 -24.70 -9.44
CA VAL A 10 -3.75 -24.98 -10.60
C VAL A 10 -3.78 -26.46 -10.98
N PRO A 11 -3.45 -26.81 -12.24
CA PRO A 11 -3.15 -28.19 -12.61
C PRO A 11 -2.04 -28.79 -11.73
N PRO A 12 -2.12 -30.09 -11.34
CA PRO A 12 -1.14 -30.72 -10.45
C PRO A 12 0.31 -30.61 -10.91
N ASP A 13 0.56 -30.71 -12.20
CA ASP A 13 1.87 -30.63 -12.83
C ASP A 13 2.43 -29.20 -12.90
N GLU A 14 1.58 -28.17 -12.78
CA GLU A 14 1.99 -26.77 -12.76
C GLU A 14 2.22 -26.20 -11.35
N GLY A 15 1.92 -26.95 -10.28
CA GLY A 15 2.05 -26.51 -8.90
C GLY A 15 3.38 -25.80 -8.57
N PRO A 16 4.55 -26.43 -8.80
CA PRO A 16 5.85 -25.82 -8.51
C PRO A 16 6.11 -24.51 -9.24
N LYS A 17 5.66 -24.40 -10.50
CA LYS A 17 5.80 -23.18 -11.32
C LYS A 17 4.99 -22.03 -10.73
N TRP A 18 3.75 -22.29 -10.35
CA TRP A 18 2.88 -21.26 -9.76
C TRP A 18 3.28 -20.88 -8.34
N PHE A 19 3.83 -21.82 -7.57
CA PHE A 19 4.46 -21.54 -6.29
C PHE A 19 5.61 -20.52 -6.43
N GLU A 20 6.55 -20.78 -7.33
CA GLU A 20 7.67 -19.85 -7.56
C GLU A 20 7.19 -18.48 -8.06
N TYR A 21 6.23 -18.45 -8.98
CA TYR A 21 5.59 -17.22 -9.43
C TYR A 21 5.01 -16.42 -8.26
N TRP A 22 4.21 -17.04 -7.41
CA TRP A 22 3.56 -16.32 -6.30
C TRP A 22 4.57 -15.87 -5.25
N CYS A 23 5.61 -16.63 -4.95
CA CYS A 23 6.70 -16.15 -4.10
C CYS A 23 7.31 -14.84 -4.63
N GLN A 24 7.64 -14.80 -5.93
CA GLN A 24 8.24 -13.61 -6.55
C GLN A 24 7.25 -12.44 -6.63
N GLU A 25 6.01 -12.71 -7.03
CA GLU A 25 4.97 -11.67 -7.17
C GLU A 25 4.61 -11.04 -5.82
N ARG A 26 4.51 -11.86 -4.76
CA ARG A 26 4.22 -11.35 -3.42
C ARG A 26 5.38 -10.55 -2.85
N LEU A 27 6.62 -11.01 -3.00
CA LEU A 27 7.80 -10.22 -2.61
C LEU A 27 7.84 -8.87 -3.35
N ARG A 28 7.63 -8.90 -4.67
CA ARG A 28 7.59 -7.70 -5.52
C ARG A 28 6.50 -6.73 -5.08
N TRP A 29 5.32 -7.22 -4.69
CA TRP A 29 4.22 -6.37 -4.24
C TRP A 29 4.60 -5.47 -3.06
N TYR A 30 5.39 -5.96 -2.10
CA TYR A 30 5.89 -5.13 -0.98
C TYR A 30 6.92 -4.09 -1.44
N ILE A 31 7.82 -4.47 -2.36
CA ILE A 31 8.85 -3.59 -2.92
C ILE A 31 8.21 -2.46 -3.72
N ASP A 32 7.28 -2.80 -4.62
CA ASP A 32 6.55 -1.84 -5.47
C ASP A 32 5.68 -0.87 -4.64
N LEU A 33 5.38 -1.21 -3.38
CA LEU A 33 4.68 -0.37 -2.42
C LEU A 33 5.60 0.38 -1.44
N GLY A 34 6.91 0.38 -1.71
CA GLY A 34 7.88 1.27 -1.07
C GLY A 34 8.68 0.68 0.07
N ILE A 35 8.67 -0.64 0.28
CA ILE A 35 9.62 -1.27 1.22
C ILE A 35 10.97 -1.48 0.52
N PRO A 36 12.09 -0.98 1.08
CA PRO A 36 13.44 -1.26 0.56
C PRO A 36 13.74 -2.77 0.48
N GLU A 37 14.38 -3.19 -0.62
CA GLU A 37 14.68 -4.61 -0.86
C GLU A 37 15.57 -5.23 0.23
N ASP A 38 16.47 -4.46 0.84
CA ASP A 38 17.37 -4.91 1.89
C ASP A 38 16.68 -5.16 3.24
N LEU A 39 15.43 -4.70 3.39
CA LEU A 39 14.56 -5.01 4.54
C LEU A 39 13.64 -6.21 4.30
N LEU A 40 13.65 -6.79 3.10
CA LEU A 40 12.82 -7.94 2.75
C LEU A 40 13.68 -9.15 2.39
N ARG A 41 13.12 -10.34 2.64
CA ARG A 41 13.67 -11.58 2.08
C ARG A 41 12.58 -12.61 1.85
N MET A 42 12.83 -13.51 0.91
CA MET A 42 12.06 -14.74 0.76
C MET A 42 12.79 -15.86 1.52
N ARG A 43 12.17 -16.42 2.57
CA ARG A 43 12.72 -17.53 3.34
C ARG A 43 11.97 -18.81 3.02
N GLN A 44 12.65 -19.76 2.39
CA GLN A 44 12.10 -21.12 2.23
C GLN A 44 12.10 -21.83 3.59
N HIS A 45 11.02 -22.56 3.88
CA HIS A 45 10.94 -23.41 5.08
C HIS A 45 11.86 -24.62 4.95
N ASP A 46 12.47 -25.01 6.06
CA ASP A 46 13.20 -26.29 6.12
C ASP A 46 12.20 -27.46 6.11
N ALA A 47 12.65 -28.64 5.69
CA ALA A 47 11.80 -29.83 5.58
C ALA A 47 11.10 -30.22 6.90
N GLU A 48 11.68 -29.82 8.04
CA GLU A 48 11.18 -30.08 9.39
C GLU A 48 10.10 -29.07 9.83
N GLU A 49 10.00 -27.93 9.16
CA GLU A 49 9.02 -26.85 9.42
C GLU A 49 7.77 -26.96 8.52
N LEU A 50 7.86 -27.73 7.43
CA LEU A 50 6.75 -27.93 6.51
C LEU A 50 5.56 -28.59 7.21
N SER A 51 4.38 -28.00 7.04
CA SER A 51 3.13 -28.67 7.41
C SER A 51 2.99 -29.99 6.65
N HIS A 52 2.34 -30.99 7.26
CA HIS A 52 2.28 -32.37 6.71
C HIS A 52 1.64 -32.49 5.33
N TYR A 53 0.98 -31.44 4.84
CA TYR A 53 0.35 -31.34 3.52
C TYR A 53 1.08 -30.41 2.55
N SER A 54 2.06 -29.62 3.01
CA SER A 54 2.77 -28.68 2.15
C SER A 54 3.89 -29.37 1.38
N SER A 55 3.87 -29.23 0.06
CA SER A 55 4.95 -29.65 -0.82
C SER A 55 6.05 -28.58 -0.97
N GLY A 56 5.84 -27.41 -0.38
CA GLY A 56 6.79 -26.30 -0.29
C GLY A 56 6.12 -25.06 0.30
N THR A 57 6.79 -24.42 1.26
CA THR A 57 6.32 -23.16 1.88
C THR A 57 7.47 -22.18 1.94
N ALA A 58 7.19 -20.91 1.62
CA ALA A 58 8.15 -19.83 1.74
C ALA A 58 7.48 -18.59 2.34
N ASP A 59 8.22 -17.87 3.17
CA ASP A 59 7.75 -16.66 3.83
C ASP A 59 8.38 -15.42 3.18
N VAL A 60 7.56 -14.42 2.89
CA VAL A 60 8.04 -13.04 2.81
C VAL A 60 8.29 -12.55 4.23
N GLU A 61 9.54 -12.28 4.55
CA GLU A 61 9.93 -11.75 5.87
C GLU A 61 10.43 -10.32 5.76
N PHE A 62 10.15 -9.53 6.79
CA PHE A 62 10.63 -8.17 6.98
C PHE A 62 11.59 -8.07 8.16
N LEU A 63 12.63 -7.26 8.02
CA LEU A 63 13.58 -6.97 9.08
C LEU A 63 13.02 -5.91 10.04
N PHE A 64 12.31 -6.35 11.06
CA PHE A 64 11.84 -5.46 12.13
C PHE A 64 13.00 -5.00 13.04
N PRO A 65 12.81 -3.94 13.84
CA PRO A 65 13.79 -3.53 14.86
C PRO A 65 14.16 -4.63 15.88
N PHE A 66 13.32 -5.66 16.01
CA PHE A 66 13.51 -6.82 16.88
C PHE A 66 13.92 -8.10 16.11
N GLY A 67 14.23 -8.01 14.82
CA GLY A 67 14.70 -9.11 13.98
C GLY A 67 13.76 -9.46 12.82
N TRP A 68 14.12 -10.50 12.07
CA TRP A 68 13.32 -11.00 10.96
C TRP A 68 11.98 -11.55 11.45
N GLY A 69 10.90 -11.18 10.77
CA GLY A 69 9.56 -11.69 11.03
C GLY A 69 8.74 -11.83 9.75
N GLU A 70 7.93 -12.88 9.72
CA GLU A 70 7.02 -13.21 8.62
C GLU A 70 5.91 -12.17 8.45
N LEU A 71 5.72 -11.69 7.21
CA LEU A 71 4.58 -10.88 6.78
C LEU A 71 3.49 -11.73 6.12
N GLU A 72 3.93 -12.67 5.29
CA GLU A 72 3.09 -13.47 4.42
C GLU A 72 3.75 -14.81 4.11
N GLY A 73 2.98 -15.88 4.29
CA GLY A 73 3.35 -17.21 3.84
C GLY A 73 2.81 -17.48 2.44
N VAL A 74 3.62 -18.08 1.58
CA VAL A 74 3.19 -18.67 0.31
C VAL A 74 3.36 -20.17 0.45
N ALA A 75 2.28 -20.93 0.30
CA ALA A 75 2.28 -22.39 0.47
C ALA A 75 1.80 -23.10 -0.80
N ASN A 76 2.44 -24.21 -1.14
CA ASN A 76 1.95 -25.18 -2.12
C ASN A 76 1.34 -26.38 -1.39
N ARG A 77 0.01 -26.36 -1.26
CA ARG A 77 -0.75 -27.30 -0.42
C ARG A 77 -1.15 -28.59 -1.13
N GLY A 78 -0.73 -28.75 -2.40
CA GLY A 78 -1.16 -29.86 -3.24
C GLY A 78 -2.69 -29.90 -3.34
N ASP A 79 -3.26 -31.10 -3.35
CA ASP A 79 -4.71 -31.34 -3.41
C ASP A 79 -5.34 -31.60 -2.02
N TYR A 80 -4.60 -31.38 -0.93
CA TYR A 80 -5.00 -31.82 0.41
C TYR A 80 -6.35 -31.24 0.83
N ASP A 81 -6.55 -29.93 0.68
CA ASP A 81 -7.76 -29.26 1.14
C ASP A 81 -9.02 -29.77 0.42
N LEU A 82 -8.94 -29.87 -0.91
CA LEU A 82 -10.03 -30.36 -1.73
C LEU A 82 -10.31 -31.85 -1.48
N THR A 83 -9.29 -32.69 -1.33
CA THR A 83 -9.49 -34.11 -1.06
C THR A 83 -10.08 -34.36 0.33
N GLN A 84 -9.68 -33.60 1.36
CA GLN A 84 -10.32 -33.67 2.68
C GLN A 84 -11.79 -33.24 2.61
N HIS A 85 -12.08 -32.09 1.99
CA HIS A 85 -13.47 -31.63 1.88
C HIS A 85 -14.34 -32.59 1.07
N ALA A 86 -13.85 -33.13 -0.04
CA ALA A 86 -14.59 -34.11 -0.85
C ALA A 86 -14.89 -35.38 -0.03
N LYS A 87 -13.93 -35.89 0.74
CA LYS A 87 -14.09 -37.08 1.58
C LYS A 87 -15.18 -36.92 2.64
N PHE A 88 -15.24 -35.78 3.32
CA PHE A 88 -16.17 -35.57 4.43
C PHE A 88 -17.53 -34.98 4.01
N SER A 89 -17.60 -34.28 2.88
CA SER A 89 -18.87 -33.76 2.33
C SER A 89 -19.59 -34.76 1.43
N GLY A 90 -18.86 -35.66 0.76
CA GLY A 90 -19.39 -36.53 -0.30
C GLY A 90 -19.54 -35.83 -1.66
N GLU A 91 -19.23 -34.53 -1.74
CA GLU A 91 -19.27 -33.77 -2.99
C GLU A 91 -17.98 -33.94 -3.80
N ARG A 92 -18.10 -33.89 -5.13
CA ARG A 92 -16.95 -33.99 -6.03
C ARG A 92 -16.33 -32.62 -6.27
N LEU A 93 -15.09 -32.43 -5.80
CA LEU A 93 -14.30 -31.21 -5.99
C LEU A 93 -13.19 -31.43 -7.04
N GLU A 94 -13.59 -31.84 -8.23
CA GLU A 94 -12.71 -32.07 -9.39
C GLU A 94 -12.96 -31.01 -10.47
N TYR A 95 -11.89 -30.58 -11.13
CA TYR A 95 -11.97 -29.78 -12.34
C TYR A 95 -12.00 -30.68 -13.58
N PHE A 96 -12.77 -30.28 -14.60
CA PHE A 96 -12.79 -30.94 -15.91
C PHE A 96 -12.18 -30.01 -16.94
N ASP A 97 -11.01 -30.38 -17.45
CA ASP A 97 -10.35 -29.64 -18.51
C ASP A 97 -10.91 -30.07 -19.87
N GLN A 98 -11.53 -29.13 -20.58
CA GLN A 98 -12.12 -29.38 -21.90
C GLN A 98 -11.07 -29.60 -22.99
N ALA A 99 -9.85 -29.07 -22.83
CA ALA A 99 -8.80 -29.18 -23.84
C ALA A 99 -8.17 -30.58 -23.85
N SER A 100 -7.87 -31.12 -22.66
CA SER A 100 -7.34 -32.49 -22.51
C SER A 100 -8.45 -33.56 -22.41
N GLY A 101 -9.65 -33.18 -21.96
CA GLY A 101 -10.73 -34.12 -21.65
C GLY A 101 -10.54 -34.85 -20.32
N GLU A 102 -9.60 -34.40 -19.48
CA GLU A 102 -9.26 -35.05 -18.22
C GLU A 102 -9.96 -34.40 -17.02
N ARG A 103 -10.13 -35.21 -15.96
CA ARG A 103 -10.59 -34.75 -14.65
C ARG A 103 -9.46 -34.88 -13.65
N TYR A 104 -9.24 -33.86 -12.85
CA TYR A 104 -8.26 -33.87 -11.79
C TYR A 104 -8.73 -33.04 -10.59
N VAL A 105 -8.16 -33.32 -9.42
CA VAL A 105 -8.30 -32.44 -8.26
C VAL A 105 -7.21 -31.37 -8.38
N PRO A 106 -7.56 -30.07 -8.48
CA PRO A 106 -6.55 -29.01 -8.57
C PRO A 106 -5.63 -29.00 -7.37
N HIS A 107 -4.37 -28.61 -7.59
CA HIS A 107 -3.49 -28.19 -6.51
C HIS A 107 -3.80 -26.76 -6.11
N VAL A 108 -3.49 -26.39 -4.87
CA VAL A 108 -3.74 -25.06 -4.32
C VAL A 108 -2.42 -24.38 -3.95
N ILE A 109 -2.17 -23.22 -4.55
CA ILE A 109 -1.14 -22.28 -4.09
C ILE A 109 -1.82 -21.18 -3.29
N GLU A 110 -1.38 -20.99 -2.06
CA GLU A 110 -1.99 -20.06 -1.11
C GLU A 110 -0.97 -19.01 -0.68
N PRO A 111 -1.09 -17.76 -1.16
CA PRO A 111 -0.53 -16.59 -0.50
C PRO A 111 -1.46 -16.12 0.64
N ALA A 112 -0.91 -16.01 1.84
CA ALA A 112 -1.62 -15.64 3.05
C ALA A 112 -0.86 -14.55 3.83
N ALA A 113 -1.31 -13.30 3.68
CA ALA A 113 -0.69 -12.14 4.32
C ALA A 113 -1.42 -11.71 5.60
N GLY A 114 -0.66 -11.32 6.63
CA GLY A 114 -1.21 -10.66 7.81
C GLY A 114 -1.38 -9.15 7.56
N VAL A 115 -2.62 -8.65 7.53
CA VAL A 115 -2.91 -7.21 7.27
C VAL A 115 -2.19 -6.31 8.28
N GLY A 116 -2.31 -6.62 9.57
CA GLY A 116 -1.71 -5.81 10.63
C GLY A 116 -0.18 -5.81 10.60
N ARG A 117 0.44 -6.96 10.30
CA ARG A 117 1.91 -7.06 10.16
C ARG A 117 2.39 -6.29 8.93
N SER A 118 1.69 -6.43 7.81
CA SER A 118 1.98 -5.69 6.57
C SER A 118 1.90 -4.18 6.80
N MET A 119 0.83 -3.70 7.44
CA MET A 119 0.69 -2.28 7.79
C MET A 119 1.85 -1.79 8.67
N MET A 120 2.23 -2.57 9.70
CA MET A 120 3.35 -2.22 10.56
C MET A 120 4.67 -2.15 9.79
N ALA A 121 4.92 -3.10 8.89
CA ALA A 121 6.11 -3.09 8.04
C ALA A 121 6.16 -1.86 7.13
N PHE A 122 5.05 -1.50 6.46
CA PHE A 122 5.00 -0.28 5.66
C PHE A 122 5.24 1.00 6.46
N LEU A 123 4.69 1.09 7.69
CA LEU A 123 4.93 2.24 8.57
C LEU A 123 6.40 2.34 9.00
N LEU A 124 7.01 1.21 9.35
CA LEU A 124 8.42 1.17 9.76
C LEU A 124 9.36 1.46 8.59
N ALA A 125 9.08 0.93 7.41
CA ALA A 125 9.86 1.18 6.21
C ALA A 125 9.73 2.62 5.71
N ALA A 126 8.57 3.25 5.90
CA ALA A 126 8.32 4.63 5.49
C ALA A 126 8.82 5.68 6.50
N TYR A 127 9.07 5.30 7.75
CA TYR A 127 9.53 6.23 8.78
C TYR A 127 10.90 6.80 8.44
N ASP A 128 11.00 8.12 8.41
CA ASP A 128 12.25 8.83 8.17
C ASP A 128 12.31 10.13 8.99
N GLU A 129 13.54 10.60 9.23
CA GLU A 129 13.82 11.89 9.85
C GLU A 129 14.82 12.69 9.01
N ASP A 130 14.46 13.93 8.65
CA ASP A 130 15.36 14.86 7.97
C ASP A 130 15.38 16.24 8.64
N VAL A 131 16.15 17.19 8.09
CA VAL A 131 16.29 18.54 8.65
C VAL A 131 15.68 19.56 7.71
N VAL A 132 14.73 20.36 8.21
CA VAL A 132 14.09 21.44 7.47
C VAL A 132 14.13 22.70 8.32
N ASN A 133 14.78 23.75 7.82
CA ASN A 133 15.01 25.01 8.54
C ASN A 133 15.68 24.81 9.92
N ASP A 134 16.74 24.02 9.97
CA ASP A 134 17.50 23.68 11.20
C ASP A 134 16.67 22.94 12.28
N GLU A 135 15.48 22.46 11.94
CA GLU A 135 14.61 21.67 12.80
C GLU A 135 14.40 20.26 12.23
N THR A 136 14.49 19.25 13.09
CA THR A 136 14.15 17.86 12.74
C THR A 136 12.71 17.76 12.26
N ARG A 137 12.52 17.08 11.13
CA ARG A 137 11.25 16.66 10.58
C ARG A 137 11.09 15.16 10.78
N THR A 138 9.99 14.74 11.36
CA THR A 138 9.51 13.36 11.19
C THR A 138 8.61 13.32 9.95
N VAL A 139 8.83 12.35 9.07
CA VAL A 139 8.04 12.16 7.86
C VAL A 139 7.77 10.68 7.63
N LEU A 140 6.53 10.35 7.27
CA LEU A 140 6.20 9.04 6.74
C LEU A 140 6.24 9.09 5.21
N ARG A 141 7.30 8.53 4.62
CA ARG A 141 7.46 8.41 3.16
C ARG A 141 6.62 7.29 2.57
N LEU A 142 5.35 7.21 2.97
CA LEU A 142 4.42 6.20 2.47
C LEU A 142 4.29 6.33 0.96
N HIS A 143 4.28 5.19 0.26
CA HIS A 143 3.94 5.18 -1.15
C HIS A 143 2.57 5.86 -1.34
N PRO A 144 2.38 6.72 -2.37
CA PRO A 144 1.14 7.48 -2.52
C PRO A 144 -0.13 6.62 -2.51
N ARG A 145 -0.08 5.36 -2.96
CA ARG A 145 -1.22 4.41 -2.86
C ARG A 145 -1.64 4.10 -1.42
N LEU A 146 -0.69 4.07 -0.49
CA LEU A 146 -0.91 3.72 0.92
C LEU A 146 -1.22 4.91 1.82
N ALA A 147 -0.89 6.14 1.40
CA ALA A 147 -1.15 7.32 2.21
C ALA A 147 -2.65 7.49 2.56
N PRO A 148 -3.01 7.80 3.82
CA PRO A 148 -4.41 7.91 4.25
C PRO A 148 -5.15 9.04 3.54
N TYR A 149 -4.46 10.16 3.35
CA TYR A 149 -4.88 11.27 2.51
C TYR A 149 -3.89 11.42 1.37
N LYS A 150 -4.39 11.74 0.18
CA LYS A 150 -3.55 12.04 -0.97
C LYS A 150 -3.20 13.52 -1.03
N VAL A 151 -4.13 14.36 -0.59
CA VAL A 151 -4.02 15.82 -0.66
C VAL A 151 -4.56 16.47 0.62
N ALA A 152 -3.83 17.43 1.19
CA ALA A 152 -4.33 18.27 2.28
C ALA A 152 -4.56 19.71 1.79
N VAL A 153 -5.73 20.28 2.05
CA VAL A 153 -6.08 21.66 1.66
C VAL A 153 -5.91 22.59 2.87
N LEU A 154 -4.99 23.55 2.76
CA LEU A 154 -4.48 24.33 3.87
C LEU A 154 -4.55 25.84 3.59
N PRO A 155 -5.58 26.58 4.06
CA PRO A 155 -5.58 28.05 3.92
C PRO A 155 -4.46 28.69 4.73
N LEU A 156 -3.75 29.69 4.21
CA LEU A 156 -2.61 30.32 4.90
C LEU A 156 -2.97 30.82 6.31
N SER A 157 -4.21 31.27 6.51
CA SER A 157 -4.75 31.69 7.80
C SER A 157 -6.25 31.43 7.89
N LYS A 158 -6.81 31.49 9.11
CA LYS A 158 -8.26 31.38 9.38
C LYS A 158 -9.08 32.62 9.02
N LYS A 159 -8.56 33.52 8.19
CA LYS A 159 -9.31 34.72 7.83
C LYS A 159 -10.48 34.35 6.94
N ASP A 160 -11.63 34.94 7.21
CA ASP A 160 -12.87 34.74 6.45
C ASP A 160 -12.73 35.07 4.95
N THR A 161 -11.69 35.81 4.57
CA THR A 161 -11.36 36.09 3.16
C THR A 161 -10.80 34.87 2.42
N LEU A 162 -10.11 33.94 3.10
CA LEU A 162 -9.50 32.76 2.49
C LEU A 162 -10.39 31.52 2.57
N THR A 163 -11.22 31.42 3.61
CA THR A 163 -12.07 30.25 3.86
C THR A 163 -12.98 29.88 2.69
N PRO A 164 -13.65 30.82 1.98
CA PRO A 164 -14.48 30.47 0.82
C PRO A 164 -13.68 29.80 -0.30
N THR A 165 -12.54 30.38 -0.67
CA THR A 165 -11.67 29.85 -1.72
C THR A 165 -11.04 28.52 -1.32
N ALA A 166 -10.64 28.34 -0.06
CA ALA A 166 -10.12 27.07 0.43
C ALA A 166 -11.19 25.96 0.38
N ARG A 167 -12.44 26.27 0.72
CA ARG A 167 -13.56 25.32 0.60
C ARG A 167 -13.93 25.02 -0.85
N GLU A 168 -13.82 26.00 -1.74
CA GLU A 168 -13.97 25.80 -3.18
C GLU A 168 -12.93 24.81 -3.70
N VAL A 169 -11.64 25.04 -3.42
CA VAL A 169 -10.54 24.14 -3.81
C VAL A 169 -10.74 22.74 -3.22
N LEU A 170 -11.14 22.64 -1.95
CA LEU A 170 -11.47 21.36 -1.33
C LEU A 170 -12.58 20.63 -2.10
N SER A 171 -13.68 21.31 -2.46
CA SER A 171 -14.78 20.70 -3.21
C SER A 171 -14.41 20.25 -4.62
N ILE A 172 -13.42 20.91 -5.24
CA ILE A 172 -12.88 20.52 -6.55
C ILE A 172 -12.06 19.23 -6.43
N LEU A 173 -11.31 19.06 -5.33
CA LEU A 173 -10.40 17.94 -5.13
C LEU A 173 -11.07 16.67 -4.59
N GLN A 174 -12.06 16.82 -3.71
CA GLN A 174 -12.76 15.71 -3.03
C GLN A 174 -13.34 14.62 -3.96
N PRO A 175 -13.89 14.93 -5.14
CA PRO A 175 -14.38 13.91 -6.07
C PRO A 175 -13.27 13.04 -6.67
N HIS A 176 -12.00 13.44 -6.54
CA HIS A 176 -10.87 12.79 -7.19
C HIS A 176 -9.90 12.12 -6.20
N PHE A 177 -9.83 12.62 -4.96
CA PHE A 177 -8.81 12.20 -4.00
C PHE A 177 -9.37 12.07 -2.58
N SER A 178 -8.73 11.22 -1.77
CA SER A 178 -8.89 11.30 -0.31
C SER A 178 -8.23 12.60 0.16
N THR A 179 -9.01 13.52 0.71
CA THR A 179 -8.55 14.86 1.09
C THR A 179 -8.67 15.11 2.59
N ASP A 180 -7.70 15.82 3.16
CA ASP A 180 -7.82 16.45 4.48
C ASP A 180 -7.98 17.98 4.35
N TYR A 181 -8.53 18.62 5.38
CA TYR A 181 -8.65 20.08 5.47
C TYR A 181 -8.24 20.55 6.86
N ASP A 182 -7.29 21.47 6.92
CA ASP A 182 -6.84 22.03 8.19
C ASP A 182 -6.50 23.52 8.09
N GLU A 183 -7.15 24.31 8.93
CA GLU A 183 -6.93 25.75 9.08
C GLU A 183 -6.32 26.13 10.44
N THR A 184 -6.02 25.14 11.28
CA THR A 184 -5.52 25.33 12.65
C THR A 184 -4.03 25.66 12.69
N GLN A 185 -3.65 26.55 13.61
CA GLN A 185 -2.26 26.94 13.85
C GLN A 185 -1.55 27.51 12.60
N ALA A 186 -0.25 27.79 12.73
CA ALA A 186 0.57 28.29 11.62
C ALA A 186 0.71 27.23 10.51
N ILE A 187 0.86 27.68 9.26
CA ILE A 187 0.97 26.80 8.09
C ILE A 187 2.12 25.79 8.21
N GLY A 188 3.27 26.19 8.75
CA GLY A 188 4.41 25.29 8.98
C GLY A 188 4.05 24.10 9.87
N ARG A 189 3.26 24.30 10.94
CA ARG A 189 2.79 23.21 11.81
C ARG A 189 1.77 22.30 11.13
N ARG A 190 1.06 22.79 10.13
CA ARG A 190 0.16 21.97 9.32
C ARG A 190 0.92 21.11 8.34
N TYR A 191 1.93 21.66 7.66
CA TYR A 191 2.83 20.84 6.84
C TYR A 191 3.50 19.74 7.66
N ARG A 192 4.03 20.03 8.86
CA ARG A 192 4.62 19.01 9.73
C ARG A 192 3.66 17.86 10.05
N ARG A 193 2.39 18.17 10.39
CA ARG A 193 1.38 17.13 10.66
C ARG A 193 1.06 16.28 9.44
N GLN A 194 1.00 16.89 8.26
CA GLN A 194 0.75 16.17 7.01
C GLN A 194 1.96 15.30 6.61
N ASP A 195 3.18 15.79 6.84
CA ASP A 195 4.41 15.02 6.66
C ASP A 195 4.46 13.82 7.62
N GLU A 196 4.09 14.01 8.89
CA GLU A 196 4.03 12.95 9.92
C GLU A 196 3.02 11.83 9.60
N ILE A 197 1.92 12.13 8.91
CA ILE A 197 0.93 11.11 8.49
C ILE A 197 1.11 10.65 7.03
N GLY A 198 2.15 11.17 6.36
CA GLY A 198 2.57 10.75 5.03
C GLY A 198 1.69 11.22 3.88
N THR A 199 0.94 12.31 4.03
CA THR A 199 0.15 12.92 2.95
C THR A 199 1.08 13.43 1.84
N PRO A 200 0.99 12.94 0.58
CA PRO A 200 1.92 13.28 -0.49
C PRO A 200 1.93 14.75 -0.88
N TYR A 201 0.75 15.39 -0.98
CA TYR A 201 0.64 16.77 -1.44
C TYR A 201 -0.14 17.67 -0.47
N CYS A 202 0.36 18.88 -0.25
CA CYS A 202 -0.38 19.93 0.45
C CYS A 202 -0.69 21.08 -0.52
N VAL A 203 -1.96 21.46 -0.62
CA VAL A 203 -2.44 22.57 -1.45
C VAL A 203 -2.74 23.77 -0.55
N THR A 204 -2.00 24.85 -0.72
CA THR A 204 -2.09 26.05 0.10
C THR A 204 -2.78 27.19 -0.63
N ILE A 205 -3.71 27.83 0.08
CA ILE A 205 -4.48 28.98 -0.40
C ILE A 205 -4.00 30.21 0.38
N ASP A 206 -3.33 31.13 -0.29
CA ASP A 206 -2.82 32.37 0.29
C ASP A 206 -3.61 33.59 -0.19
N PHE A 207 -3.19 34.80 0.20
CA PHE A 207 -3.86 36.03 -0.22
C PHE A 207 -3.69 36.30 -1.72
N GLU A 208 -2.57 35.88 -2.32
CA GLU A 208 -2.33 36.01 -3.76
C GLU A 208 -3.31 35.14 -4.55
N THR A 209 -3.75 34.00 -3.99
CA THR A 209 -4.75 33.12 -4.61
C THR A 209 -6.07 33.85 -4.91
N LEU A 210 -6.42 34.87 -4.12
CA LEU A 210 -7.63 35.67 -4.33
C LEU A 210 -7.52 36.58 -5.57
N GLU A 211 -6.30 36.87 -6.01
CA GLU A 211 -6.02 37.73 -7.15
C GLU A 211 -5.71 36.91 -8.41
N ASP A 212 -4.82 35.92 -8.30
CA ASP A 212 -4.29 35.17 -9.44
C ASP A 212 -5.02 33.86 -9.72
N ARG A 213 -5.93 33.44 -8.84
CA ARG A 213 -6.67 32.17 -8.92
C ARG A 213 -5.77 30.93 -9.02
N ALA A 214 -4.58 31.00 -8.41
CA ALA A 214 -3.64 29.90 -8.32
C ALA A 214 -3.35 29.50 -6.86
N VAL A 215 -3.03 28.23 -6.66
CA VAL A 215 -2.71 27.63 -5.35
C VAL A 215 -1.28 27.13 -5.37
N THR A 216 -0.67 27.05 -4.19
CA THR A 216 0.67 26.48 -4.05
C THR A 216 0.56 25.01 -3.69
N VAL A 217 1.08 24.13 -4.55
CA VAL A 217 1.12 22.68 -4.32
C VAL A 217 2.52 22.31 -3.82
N ARG A 218 2.60 21.79 -2.60
CA ARG A 218 3.84 21.36 -1.96
C ARG A 218 3.95 19.83 -1.99
N ASP A 219 5.08 19.33 -2.47
CA ASP A 219 5.46 17.92 -2.40
C ASP A 219 6.02 17.56 -1.00
N ARG A 220 5.61 16.42 -0.45
CA ARG A 220 6.05 15.92 0.87
C ARG A 220 7.55 15.63 0.91
N ASP A 221 8.06 14.95 -0.11
CA ASP A 221 9.40 14.39 -0.08
C ASP A 221 10.44 15.43 -0.48
N SER A 222 10.24 16.13 -1.59
CA SER A 222 11.20 17.13 -2.11
C SER A 222 11.08 18.50 -1.45
N LEU A 223 9.93 18.79 -0.81
CA LEU A 223 9.57 20.11 -0.27
C LEU A 223 9.34 21.20 -1.32
N GLU A 224 9.43 20.85 -2.60
CA GLU A 224 9.23 21.78 -3.70
C GLU A 224 7.79 22.30 -3.72
N GLN A 225 7.64 23.54 -4.19
CA GLN A 225 6.38 24.26 -4.20
C GLN A 225 6.12 24.81 -5.60
N ASP A 226 5.06 24.32 -6.23
CA ASP A 226 4.61 24.76 -7.54
C ASP A 226 3.37 25.65 -7.41
N ARG A 227 3.34 26.78 -8.13
CA ARG A 227 2.17 27.65 -8.23
C ARG A 227 1.29 27.19 -9.39
N ILE A 228 0.16 26.58 -9.10
CA ILE A 228 -0.73 25.94 -10.07
C ILE A 228 -2.10 26.63 -10.07
N SER A 229 -2.59 27.01 -11.26
CA SER A 229 -3.92 27.58 -11.41
C SER A 229 -5.00 26.59 -10.94
N ILE A 230 -6.05 27.08 -10.25
CA ILE A 230 -7.09 26.24 -9.64
C ILE A 230 -7.79 25.34 -10.67
N ASP A 231 -7.96 25.81 -11.91
CA ASP A 231 -8.54 25.03 -13.01
C ASP A 231 -7.68 23.84 -13.46
N LYS A 232 -6.37 23.85 -13.17
CA LYS A 232 -5.41 22.81 -13.56
C LYS A 232 -4.95 21.91 -12.41
N VAL A 233 -5.33 22.23 -11.18
CA VAL A 233 -4.81 21.54 -9.98
C VAL A 233 -5.17 20.06 -9.96
N VAL A 234 -6.36 19.69 -10.46
CA VAL A 234 -6.80 18.28 -10.52
C VAL A 234 -5.92 17.50 -11.48
N ASP A 235 -5.68 18.03 -12.68
CA ASP A 235 -4.89 17.34 -13.71
C ASP A 235 -3.43 17.22 -13.27
N TYR A 236 -2.86 18.30 -12.72
CA TYR A 236 -1.51 18.30 -12.15
C TYR A 236 -1.31 17.18 -11.11
N LEU A 237 -2.31 16.99 -10.23
CA LEU A 237 -2.28 15.96 -9.19
C LEU A 237 -2.51 14.55 -9.76
N LYS A 238 -3.38 14.37 -10.75
CA LYS A 238 -3.61 13.06 -11.40
C LYS A 238 -2.40 12.53 -12.15
N GLU A 239 -1.52 13.39 -12.63
CA GLU A 239 -0.26 12.97 -13.25
C GLU A 239 0.75 12.40 -12.25
N ARG A 240 0.60 12.73 -10.95
CA ARG A 240 1.57 12.40 -9.89
C ARG A 240 1.03 11.40 -8.87
N LEU A 241 -0.30 11.34 -8.74
CA LEU A 241 -0.98 10.43 -7.85
C LEU A 241 -1.55 9.24 -8.64
N PRO A 242 -1.55 8.03 -8.04
CA PRO A 242 -2.12 6.83 -8.61
C PRO A 242 -3.65 6.85 -8.68
#